data_AF-A0A1S3HA31-F1
#
_entry.id   AF-A0A1S3HA31-F1
#
_cell.length_a   1.000
_cell.length_b   1.000
_cell.length_c   1.000
_cell.angle_alpha   90.00
_cell.angle_beta   90.00
_cell.angle_gamma   90.00
#
_symmetry.space_group_name_H-M   'P 1'
#
loop_
_entity.id
_entity.type
_entity.pdbx_description
1 polymer ?
#
loop_
_entity_poly.entity_id
_entity_poly.type
_entity_poly.pdbx_seq_one_letter_code
_entity_poly.pdbx_strand_id
1 'polypeptide(L)'
;MVVSMGFKVMDIDGDGLVTKEEHAAYFYSMNVPVEESKKIFDVMDTNKDGFISIDEYAHAYAEFLFTEDPNNEYNGFFGPLVD
;
A
#
# COMPACT_ATOMS: atom_id res chain seq x y z
N MET A 1 -10.69 13.00 6.70
CA MET A 1 -10.10 11.65 6.79
C MET A 1 -9.38 11.39 5.49
N VAL A 2 -8.05 11.52 5.46
CA VAL A 2 -7.25 11.38 4.23
C VAL A 2 -6.98 9.89 3.92
N VAL A 3 -6.83 9.06 4.95
CA VAL A 3 -6.60 7.61 4.86
C VAL A 3 -7.69 6.89 4.04
N SER A 4 -8.96 7.17 4.31
CA SER A 4 -10.07 6.52 3.60
C SER A 4 -10.15 6.90 2.12
N MET A 5 -9.60 8.05 1.72
CA MET A 5 -9.62 8.46 0.32
C MET A 5 -8.54 7.73 -0.48
N GLY A 6 -7.34 7.58 0.08
CA GLY A 6 -6.26 6.82 -0.55
C GLY A 6 -6.65 5.35 -0.76
N PHE A 7 -7.24 4.72 0.26
CA PHE A 7 -7.75 3.35 0.16
C PHE A 7 -8.80 3.20 -0.95
N LYS A 8 -9.82 4.08 -0.97
CA LYS A 8 -10.91 4.05 -1.97
C LYS A 8 -10.46 4.31 -3.40
N VAL A 9 -9.29 4.90 -3.61
CA VAL A 9 -8.73 5.07 -4.96
C VAL A 9 -8.11 3.76 -5.46
N MET A 10 -7.66 2.89 -4.54
CA MET A 10 -7.11 1.58 -4.87
C MET A 10 -8.17 0.51 -4.96
N ASP A 11 -9.17 0.52 -4.08
CA ASP A 11 -10.34 -0.37 -4.08
C ASP A 11 -11.27 -0.01 -5.25
N ILE A 12 -11.05 -0.61 -6.43
CA ILE A 12 -11.70 -0.23 -7.69
C ILE A 12 -13.12 -0.78 -7.74
N ASP A 13 -13.32 -2.01 -7.30
CA ASP A 13 -14.63 -2.66 -7.31
C ASP A 13 -15.49 -2.30 -6.09
N GLY A 14 -14.90 -1.74 -5.03
CA GLY A 14 -15.58 -1.21 -3.87
C GLY A 14 -16.00 -2.28 -2.86
N ASP A 15 -15.38 -3.46 -2.87
CA ASP A 15 -15.70 -4.56 -1.96
C ASP A 15 -15.11 -4.38 -0.56
N GLY A 16 -14.27 -3.36 -0.37
CA GLY A 16 -13.62 -3.04 0.90
C GLY A 16 -12.31 -3.78 1.13
N LEU A 17 -11.78 -4.46 0.12
CA LEU A 17 -10.49 -5.13 0.07
C LEU A 17 -9.72 -4.63 -1.15
N VAL A 18 -8.39 -4.57 -1.05
CA VAL A 18 -7.54 -4.28 -2.21
C VAL A 18 -6.82 -5.54 -2.62
N THR A 19 -7.04 -5.97 -3.85
CA THR A 19 -6.35 -7.11 -4.48
C THR A 19 -4.94 -6.75 -4.94
N LYS A 20 -4.12 -7.77 -5.25
CA LYS A 20 -2.78 -7.55 -5.81
C LYS A 20 -2.84 -6.81 -7.15
N GLU A 21 -3.85 -7.12 -7.98
CA GLU A 21 -4.07 -6.52 -9.28
C GLU A 21 -4.46 -5.04 -9.18
N GLU A 22 -5.33 -4.70 -8.22
CA GLU A 22 -5.72 -3.31 -7.95
C GLU A 22 -4.55 -2.49 -7.41
N HIS A 23 -3.80 -3.05 -6.47
CA HIS A 23 -2.58 -2.41 -5.95
C HIS A 23 -1.54 -2.20 -7.06
N ALA A 24 -1.37 -3.16 -7.97
CA ALA A 24 -0.49 -3.04 -9.13
C ALA A 24 -0.96 -1.95 -10.11
N ALA A 25 -2.27 -1.86 -10.36
CA ALA A 25 -2.86 -0.83 -11.20
C ALA A 25 -2.64 0.58 -10.62
N TYR A 26 -2.76 0.72 -9.30
CA TYR A 26 -2.46 1.97 -8.61
C TYR A 26 -1.00 2.39 -8.78
N PHE A 27 -0.04 1.47 -8.59
CA PHE A 27 1.39 1.73 -8.78
C PHE A 27 1.73 2.13 -10.22
N TYR A 28 1.14 1.43 -11.19
CA TYR A 28 1.27 1.77 -12.60
C TYR A 28 0.80 3.20 -12.88
N SER A 29 -0.33 3.63 -12.29
CA SER A 29 -0.86 4.98 -12.45
C SER A 29 0.06 6.08 -11.91
N MET A 30 0.88 5.76 -10.90
CA MET A 30 1.88 6.65 -10.31
C MET A 30 3.25 6.57 -11.01
N ASN A 31 3.35 5.80 -12.10
CA ASN A 31 4.60 5.53 -12.81
C ASN A 31 5.67 4.84 -11.92
N VAL A 32 5.22 4.02 -10.97
CA VAL A 32 6.06 3.13 -10.15
C VAL A 32 6.05 1.73 -10.77
N PRO A 33 7.19 1.03 -10.88
CA PRO A 33 7.22 -0.32 -11.45
C PRO A 33 6.32 -1.30 -10.69
N VAL A 34 5.56 -2.12 -11.44
CA VAL A 34 4.64 -3.13 -10.88
C VAL A 34 5.37 -4.17 -10.02
N GLU A 35 6.64 -4.45 -10.30
CA GLU A 35 7.44 -5.36 -9.47
C GLU A 35 7.66 -4.84 -8.03
N GLU A 36 7.68 -3.52 -7.85
CA GLU A 36 7.77 -2.93 -6.51
C GLU A 36 6.42 -3.03 -5.78
N SER A 37 5.31 -2.90 -6.50
CA SER A 37 3.96 -3.09 -5.95
C SER A 37 3.82 -4.44 -5.25
N LYS A 38 4.36 -5.51 -5.83
CA LYS A 38 4.32 -6.85 -5.23
C LYS A 38 5.04 -6.90 -3.88
N LYS A 39 6.24 -6.33 -3.78
CA LYS A 39 7.03 -6.34 -2.53
C LYS A 39 6.29 -5.59 -1.43
N ILE A 40 5.71 -4.44 -1.75
CA ILE A 40 5.01 -3.59 -0.80
C ILE A 40 3.68 -4.21 -0.40
N PHE A 41 2.98 -4.84 -1.34
CA PHE A 41 1.77 -5.61 -1.04
C PHE A 41 2.07 -6.69 0.01
N ASP A 42 3.11 -7.48 -0.21
CA ASP A 42 3.46 -8.58 0.70
C ASP A 42 3.90 -8.08 2.11
N VAL A 43 4.32 -6.81 2.24
CA VAL A 43 4.57 -6.14 3.53
C VAL A 43 3.27 -5.67 4.18
N MET A 44 2.34 -5.14 3.40
CA MET A 44 1.04 -4.64 3.89
C MET A 44 0.07 -5.75 4.27
N ASP A 45 0.07 -6.87 3.55
CA ASP A 45 -0.75 -8.07 3.80
C ASP A 45 -0.19 -8.88 4.99
N THR A 46 -0.38 -8.33 6.19
CA THR A 46 0.19 -8.88 7.44
C THR A 46 -0.40 -10.23 7.79
N ASN A 47 -1.69 -10.42 7.48
CA ASN A 47 -2.44 -11.63 7.80
C ASN A 47 -2.25 -12.75 6.74
N LYS A 48 -1.73 -12.39 5.55
CA LYS A 48 -1.44 -13.27 4.41
C LYS A 48 -2.67 -13.92 3.78
N ASP A 49 -3.80 -13.23 3.79
CA ASP A 49 -5.03 -13.66 3.13
C ASP A 49 -5.06 -13.32 1.64
N GLY A 50 -4.08 -12.55 1.15
CA GLY A 50 -3.97 -12.15 -0.24
C GLY A 50 -4.70 -10.84 -0.57
N PHE A 51 -5.19 -10.12 0.44
CA PHE A 51 -5.87 -8.84 0.32
C PHE A 51 -5.24 -7.81 1.26
N ILE A 52 -5.43 -6.54 0.96
CA ILE A 52 -5.15 -5.46 1.91
C ILE A 52 -6.48 -4.94 2.42
N SER A 53 -6.74 -5.15 3.71
CA SER A 53 -7.88 -4.55 4.41
C SER A 53 -7.65 -3.05 4.68
N ILE A 54 -8.73 -2.31 4.98
CA ILE A 54 -8.60 -0.90 5.37
C ILE A 54 -7.74 -0.70 6.62
N ASP A 55 -7.75 -1.68 7.54
CA ASP A 55 -6.97 -1.62 8.79
C ASP A 55 -5.48 -1.81 8.51
N GLU A 56 -5.12 -2.78 7.65
CA GLU A 56 -3.75 -2.99 7.17
C GLU A 56 -3.23 -1.78 6.39
N TYR A 57 -4.05 -1.23 5.50
CA TYR A 57 -3.76 0.00 4.79
C TYR A 57 -3.50 1.17 5.75
N ALA A 58 -4.39 1.38 6.72
CA ALA A 58 -4.29 2.47 7.68
C ALA A 58 -3.04 2.34 8.57
N HIS A 59 -2.70 1.12 8.98
CA HIS A 59 -1.48 0.84 9.73
C HIS A 59 -0.24 1.18 8.91
N ALA A 60 -0.10 0.62 7.71
CA ALA A 60 1.03 0.86 6.82
C ALA A 60 1.18 2.36 6.48
N TYR A 61 0.07 3.05 6.24
CA TYR A 61 0.08 4.49 5.94
C TYR A 61 0.50 5.34 7.15
N ALA A 62 0.08 4.96 8.36
CA ALA A 62 0.51 5.63 9.58
C ALA A 62 2.01 5.41 9.85
N GLU A 63 2.50 4.19 9.67
CA GLU A 63 3.92 3.86 9.78
C GLU A 63 4.74 4.69 8.79
N PHE A 64 4.35 4.73 7.51
CA PHE A 64 5.01 5.56 6.49
C PHE A 64 5.04 7.06 6.85
N LEU A 65 3.93 7.62 7.37
CA LEU A 65 3.84 9.05 7.64
C LEU A 65 4.57 9.52 8.90
N PHE A 66 4.64 8.67 9.93
CA PHE A 66 5.05 9.09 11.27
C PHE A 66 6.29 8.39 11.80
N THR A 67 6.78 7.33 11.15
CA THR A 67 8.02 6.67 11.57
C THR A 67 9.22 7.61 11.46
N GLU A 68 10.12 7.54 12.44
CA GLU A 68 11.45 8.15 12.38
C GLU A 68 12.55 7.09 12.11
N ASP A 69 12.19 5.81 12.06
CA ASP A 69 13.14 4.73 11.79
C ASP A 69 13.41 4.62 10.28
N PRO A 70 14.66 4.88 9.83
CA PRO A 70 15.01 4.75 8.41
C PRO A 70 14.95 3.30 7.89
N ASN A 71 14.85 2.29 8.77
CA ASN A 71 14.76 0.88 8.40
C ASN A 71 13.35 0.30 8.52
N ASN A 72 12.34 1.13 8.76
CA ASN A 72 10.95 0.68 8.82
C ASN A 72 10.52 0.07 7.48
N GLU A 73 9.91 -1.12 7.52
CA GLU A 73 9.49 -1.87 6.33
C GLU A 73 8.42 -1.12 5.50
N TYR A 74 7.65 -0.24 6.14
CA TYR A 74 6.63 0.58 5.49
C TYR A 74 7.20 1.86 4.84
N ASN A 75 8.50 2.14 4.95
CA ASN A 75 9.12 3.28 4.27
C ASN A 75 8.94 3.23 2.74
N GLY A 76 8.76 2.04 2.19
CA GLY A 76 8.49 1.82 0.77
C GLY A 76 7.03 1.98 0.36
N PHE A 77 6.11 2.52 1.18
CA PHE A 77 4.66 2.53 0.91
C PHE A 77 4.27 2.98 -0.51
N PHE A 78 4.96 4.00 -1.07
CA PHE A 78 4.71 4.52 -2.42
C PHE A 78 5.75 4.06 -3.46
N GLY A 79 6.51 3.01 -3.17
CA GLY A 79 7.65 2.57 -3.99
C GLY A 79 9.01 2.88 -3.34
N PRO A 80 10.11 2.64 -4.08
CA PRO A 80 11.45 2.93 -3.61
C PRO A 80 11.63 4.41 -3.23
N LEU A 81 12.39 4.66 -2.17
CA LEU A 81 12.78 6.02 -1.80
C LEU A 81 13.65 6.63 -2.91
N VAL A 82 13.40 7.90 -3.20
CA VAL A 82 14.26 8.71 -4.09
C VAL A 82 15.49 9.17 -3.33
N ASP A 83 16.62 9.28 -4.04
CA ASP A 83 17.89 9.80 -3.50
C ASP A 83 17.82 11.30 -3.13
#